data_AF-A0A958K7R4-F1
#
_entry.id   AF-A0A958K7R4-F1
#
_cell.length_a   1.000
_cell.length_b   1.000
_cell.length_c   1.000
_cell.angle_alpha   90.00
_cell.angle_beta   90.00
_cell.angle_gamma   90.00
#
_symmetry.space_group_name_H-M   'P 1'
#
loop_
_entity.id
_entity.type
_entity.pdbx_description
1 polymer ?
#
loop_
_entity_poly.entity_id
_entity_poly.type
_entity_poly.pdbx_seq_one_letter_code
_entity_poly.pdbx_strand_id
1 'polypeptide(L)'
;MLDGQSKSDTISMQISGMTCANCAQSLTRRIESLGLKDVSVNFANSTLKFAASSEISIAEVHRNIEQLGYKVSTSSEKPSTDSHVQFSNLEFKFIFCTLLSLPLLAHMFFSWHFIHNPWVQCALATPVFLVGITHFGRSAFFSVRSGMPNMDVLISIGFTAAYFYSLAGTILSLGPNFLFYETSAVIIALVLLGNVLEKRALRGTSAAIEELQKMKPEKAKLIRPGVGKEIVSEVRTSDLTVGDLLLVTDGDTIPVDGEIEEGHLAVNESLLSGESLPKEYYVNGRVFGGTVVVGGNARIRVTAVSNEGTLAQIIQLVEGAQSRRPQIQRIGDVVSAYFVPAVVGIAVLTFFASYFLFEISLSSSLLSSIAVLVVSCP
;
A
#
# COMPACT_ATOMS: atom_id res chain seq x y z
N MET A 1 -12.06 -28.98 26.05
CA MET A 1 -13.07 -28.07 25.46
C MET A 1 -12.37 -27.29 24.36
N LEU A 2 -12.37 -27.86 23.16
CA LEU A 2 -11.84 -27.24 21.94
C LEU A 2 -13.07 -26.74 21.19
N ASP A 3 -13.37 -25.45 21.33
CA ASP A 3 -14.44 -24.83 20.55
C ASP A 3 -14.02 -24.78 19.09
N GLY A 4 -14.82 -25.45 18.25
CA GLY A 4 -14.70 -25.40 16.81
C GLY A 4 -14.93 -23.98 16.30
N GLN A 5 -13.85 -23.32 15.88
CA GLN A 5 -13.98 -22.13 15.04
C GLN A 5 -14.38 -22.56 13.63
N SER A 6 -15.63 -22.24 13.29
CA SER A 6 -16.15 -22.22 11.94
C SER A 6 -15.13 -21.55 11.01
N LYS A 7 -14.73 -22.26 9.96
CA LYS A 7 -13.84 -21.79 8.88
C LYS A 7 -14.53 -20.58 8.22
N SER A 8 -14.21 -19.36 8.66
CA SER A 8 -14.73 -18.15 8.02
C SER A 8 -13.98 -17.96 6.70
N ASP A 9 -14.67 -18.09 5.58
CA ASP A 9 -14.08 -17.83 4.26
C ASP A 9 -13.49 -16.42 4.24
N THR A 10 -12.18 -16.33 4.11
CA THR A 10 -11.47 -15.04 4.09
C THR A 10 -11.44 -14.56 2.65
N ILE A 11 -12.06 -13.41 2.39
CA ILE A 11 -12.08 -12.80 1.06
C ILE A 11 -10.89 -11.85 0.96
N SER A 12 -10.10 -11.99 -0.11
CA SER A 12 -9.01 -11.09 -0.45
C SER A 12 -9.32 -10.30 -1.72
N MET A 13 -9.02 -9.01 -1.71
CA MET A 13 -9.24 -8.09 -2.83
C MET A 13 -8.01 -7.22 -3.05
N GLN A 14 -7.60 -7.01 -4.30
CA GLN A 14 -6.61 -6.00 -4.62
C GLN A 14 -7.25 -4.63 -4.79
N ILE A 15 -6.59 -3.61 -4.24
CA ILE A 15 -7.07 -2.23 -4.27
C ILE A 15 -6.04 -1.35 -4.96
N SER A 16 -6.46 -0.71 -6.05
CA SER A 16 -5.66 0.25 -6.78
C SER A 16 -5.89 1.67 -6.28
N GLY A 17 -4.80 2.44 -6.16
CA GLY A 17 -4.84 3.87 -5.84
C GLY A 17 -4.53 4.23 -4.38
N MET A 18 -4.21 3.26 -3.52
CA MET A 18 -3.71 3.54 -2.17
C MET A 18 -2.26 4.05 -2.25
N THR A 19 -1.96 5.18 -1.60
CA THR A 19 -0.65 5.82 -1.72
C THR A 19 0.11 6.03 -0.40
N CYS A 20 -0.55 5.83 0.74
CA CYS A 20 0.06 5.89 2.07
C CYS A 20 -0.68 4.95 3.05
N ALA A 21 -0.11 4.76 4.25
CA ALA A 21 -0.74 3.97 5.30
C ALA A 21 -2.07 4.58 5.78
N ASN A 22 -2.19 5.91 5.79
CA ASN A 22 -3.42 6.62 6.16
C ASN A 22 -4.59 6.29 5.21
N CYS A 23 -4.32 6.10 3.91
CA CYS A 23 -5.32 5.63 2.93
C CYS A 23 -5.85 4.23 3.30
N ALA A 24 -4.93 3.30 3.59
CA ALA A 24 -5.26 1.92 3.96
C ALA A 24 -6.05 1.86 5.26
N GLN A 25 -5.74 2.76 6.21
CA GLN A 25 -6.43 2.82 7.49
C GLN A 25 -7.83 3.44 7.40
N SER A 26 -7.99 4.50 6.59
CA SER A 26 -9.30 5.09 6.29
C SER A 26 -10.23 4.06 5.66
N LEU A 27 -9.68 3.25 4.75
CA LEU A 27 -10.38 2.13 4.15
C LEU A 27 -10.75 1.07 5.19
N THR A 28 -9.80 0.66 6.04
CA THR A 28 -10.02 -0.33 7.10
C THR A 28 -11.18 0.08 8.01
N ARG A 29 -11.18 1.31 8.53
CA ARG A 29 -12.24 1.82 9.42
C ARG A 29 -13.61 1.87 8.73
N ARG A 30 -13.65 2.26 7.45
CA ARG A 30 -14.89 2.27 6.68
C ARG A 30 -15.46 0.87 6.52
N ILE A 31 -14.62 -0.13 6.22
CA ILE A 31 -15.05 -1.52 6.09
C ILE A 31 -15.45 -2.12 7.46
N GLU A 32 -14.72 -1.79 8.54
CA GLU A 32 -15.12 -2.16 9.91
C GLU A 32 -16.48 -1.55 10.30
N SER A 33 -16.77 -0.31 9.90
CA SER A 33 -18.05 0.36 10.19
C SER A 33 -19.26 -0.29 9.52
N LEU A 34 -19.04 -1.13 8.51
CA LEU A 34 -20.10 -1.94 7.89
C LEU A 34 -20.47 -3.17 8.72
N GLY A 35 -19.70 -3.50 9.77
CA GLY A 35 -19.92 -4.70 10.61
C GLY A 35 -19.05 -5.90 10.24
N LEU A 36 -18.11 -5.74 9.30
CA LEU A 36 -17.14 -6.77 8.92
C LEU A 36 -16.06 -6.95 9.99
N LYS A 37 -15.76 -8.21 10.32
CA LYS A 37 -14.74 -8.61 11.31
C LYS A 37 -13.43 -8.99 10.62
N ASP A 38 -12.32 -8.88 11.36
CA ASP A 38 -10.96 -9.22 10.92
C ASP A 38 -10.53 -8.55 9.61
N VAL A 39 -10.87 -7.26 9.48
CA VAL A 39 -10.45 -6.44 8.35
C VAL A 39 -8.95 -6.11 8.48
N SER A 40 -8.18 -6.50 7.47
CA SER A 40 -6.76 -6.19 7.36
C SER A 40 -6.47 -5.62 5.98
N VAL A 41 -6.02 -4.37 5.92
CA VAL A 41 -5.54 -3.74 4.69
C VAL A 41 -4.02 -3.66 4.78
N ASN A 42 -3.35 -4.34 3.87
CA ASN A 42 -1.91 -4.25 3.72
C ASN A 42 -1.60 -3.27 2.58
N PHE A 43 -1.04 -2.12 2.95
CA PHE A 43 -0.62 -1.10 2.01
C PHE A 43 0.54 -1.55 1.11
N ALA A 44 1.49 -2.32 1.65
CA ALA A 44 2.70 -2.72 0.94
C ALA A 44 2.38 -3.59 -0.30
N ASN A 45 1.39 -4.47 -0.18
CA ASN A 45 0.93 -5.33 -1.27
C ASN A 45 -0.43 -4.90 -1.85
N SER A 46 -0.94 -3.73 -1.47
CA SER A 46 -2.23 -3.18 -1.94
C SER A 46 -3.41 -4.14 -1.82
N THR A 47 -3.47 -4.92 -0.74
CA THR A 47 -4.46 -6.00 -0.55
C THR A 47 -5.34 -5.73 0.67
N LEU A 48 -6.66 -5.91 0.53
CA LEU A 48 -7.64 -5.95 1.62
C LEU A 48 -8.06 -7.40 1.85
N LYS A 49 -8.01 -7.85 3.10
CA LYS A 49 -8.53 -9.13 3.56
C LYS A 49 -9.61 -8.89 4.62
N PHE A 50 -10.71 -9.62 4.56
CA PHE A 50 -11.76 -9.59 5.58
C PHE A 50 -12.48 -10.94 5.66
N ALA A 51 -13.06 -11.25 6.83
CA ALA A 51 -13.88 -12.44 6.98
C ALA A 51 -15.23 -12.26 6.27
N ALA A 52 -15.62 -13.24 5.45
CA ALA A 52 -16.93 -13.25 4.81
C ALA A 52 -18.03 -13.22 5.88
N SER A 53 -19.01 -12.32 5.68
CA SER A 53 -20.23 -12.26 6.48
C SER A 53 -21.42 -12.50 5.59
N SER A 54 -22.38 -13.31 6.04
CA SER A 54 -23.63 -13.57 5.31
C SER A 54 -24.56 -12.35 5.26
N GLU A 55 -24.29 -11.31 6.05
CA GLU A 55 -25.11 -10.10 6.14
C GLU A 55 -24.74 -9.02 5.12
N ILE A 56 -23.54 -9.06 4.52
CA ILE A 56 -23.00 -7.96 3.70
C ILE A 56 -22.57 -8.49 2.34
N SER A 57 -23.12 -7.92 1.27
CA SER A 57 -22.79 -8.34 -0.09
C SER A 57 -21.41 -7.80 -0.54
N ILE A 58 -20.68 -8.58 -1.33
CA ILE A 58 -19.41 -8.17 -1.96
C ILE A 58 -19.60 -6.88 -2.79
N ALA A 59 -20.75 -6.72 -3.44
CA ALA A 59 -21.10 -5.53 -4.21
C ALA A 59 -21.21 -4.27 -3.33
N GLU A 60 -21.69 -4.40 -2.09
CA GLU A 60 -21.76 -3.30 -1.13
C GLU A 60 -20.38 -2.89 -0.62
N VAL A 61 -19.49 -3.87 -0.40
CA VAL A 61 -18.08 -3.62 -0.08
C VAL A 61 -17.40 -2.86 -1.23
N HIS A 62 -17.57 -3.32 -2.48
CA HIS A 62 -17.07 -2.63 -3.68
C HIS A 62 -17.53 -1.17 -3.75
N ARG A 63 -18.83 -0.94 -3.58
CA ARG A 63 -19.41 0.41 -3.63
C ARG A 63 -18.82 1.34 -2.57
N ASN A 64 -18.55 0.82 -1.37
CA ASN A 64 -17.92 1.61 -0.30
C ASN A 64 -16.44 1.92 -0.59
N ILE A 65 -15.71 0.99 -1.21
CA ILE A 65 -14.33 1.21 -1.65
C ILE A 65 -14.28 2.28 -2.76
N GLU A 66 -15.20 2.23 -3.72
CA GLU A 66 -15.33 3.24 -4.78
C GLU A 66 -15.77 4.61 -4.25
N GLN A 67 -16.62 4.65 -3.23
CA GLN A 67 -17.01 5.90 -2.56
C GLN A 67 -15.85 6.60 -1.85
N LEU A 68 -14.81 5.85 -1.44
CA LEU A 68 -13.57 6.40 -0.93
C LEU A 68 -12.58 6.78 -2.05
N GLY A 69 -12.97 6.55 -3.31
CA GLY A 69 -12.18 6.90 -4.49
C GLY A 69 -11.13 5.85 -4.86
N TYR A 70 -11.19 4.64 -4.31
CA TYR A 70 -10.29 3.54 -4.68
C TYR A 70 -10.96 2.61 -5.71
N LYS A 71 -10.16 1.84 -6.46
CA LYS A 71 -10.67 0.85 -7.40
C LYS A 71 -10.35 -0.55 -6.91
N VAL A 72 -11.30 -1.47 -7.00
CA VAL A 72 -11.06 -2.89 -6.71
C VAL A 72 -10.68 -3.61 -7.99
N SER A 73 -9.53 -4.26 -8.00
CA SER A 73 -9.11 -5.15 -9.07
C SER A 73 -9.71 -6.54 -8.79
N THR A 74 -10.69 -6.97 -9.58
CA THR A 74 -11.34 -8.29 -9.44
C THR A 74 -10.60 -9.44 -10.11
N SER A 75 -9.52 -9.17 -10.83
CA SER A 75 -8.73 -10.22 -11.47
C SER A 75 -7.61 -10.70 -10.53
N SER A 76 -7.59 -11.99 -10.24
CA SER A 76 -6.45 -12.71 -9.67
C SER A 76 -5.29 -12.85 -10.68
N GLU A 77 -5.07 -11.83 -11.51
CA GLU A 77 -3.89 -11.73 -12.35
C GLU A 77 -2.83 -10.96 -11.57
N LYS A 78 -1.86 -11.71 -11.04
CA LYS A 78 -0.62 -11.15 -10.55
C LYS A 78 -0.01 -10.27 -11.65
N PRO A 79 0.49 -9.07 -11.34
CA PRO A 79 1.34 -8.36 -12.28
C PRO A 79 2.58 -9.23 -12.49
N SER A 80 2.86 -9.54 -13.76
CA SER A 80 4.07 -10.20 -14.21
C SER A 80 5.31 -9.47 -13.69
N THR A 81 6.26 -10.25 -13.20
CA THR A 81 7.60 -9.84 -12.80
C THR A 81 8.32 -9.18 -13.97
N ASP A 82 8.23 -7.86 -14.08
CA ASP A 82 9.22 -7.04 -14.79
C ASP A 82 9.89 -6.13 -13.76
N SER A 83 11.02 -6.61 -13.27
CA SER A 83 11.98 -5.92 -12.44
C SER A 83 12.72 -4.85 -13.25
N HIS A 84 12.00 -3.83 -13.70
CA HIS A 84 12.60 -2.52 -13.93
C HIS A 84 12.54 -1.74 -12.62
N VAL A 85 13.64 -1.08 -12.26
CA VAL A 85 13.73 -0.12 -11.15
C VAL A 85 12.80 1.05 -11.45
N GLN A 86 11.49 0.83 -11.32
CA GLN A 86 10.50 1.89 -11.42
C GLN A 86 10.58 2.64 -10.10
N PHE A 87 11.10 3.86 -10.16
CA PHE A 87 10.84 4.86 -9.14
C PHE A 87 9.38 4.76 -8.77
N SER A 88 9.09 4.52 -7.50
CA SER A 88 7.69 4.47 -7.12
C SER A 88 7.07 5.85 -7.39
N ASN A 89 5.83 5.89 -7.90
CA ASN A 89 5.14 7.15 -8.22
C ASN A 89 5.24 8.20 -7.10
N LEU A 90 5.39 7.79 -5.84
CA LEU A 90 5.61 8.65 -4.69
C LEU A 90 7.01 9.30 -4.63
N GLU A 91 8.08 8.53 -4.89
CA GLU A 91 9.46 9.06 -4.92
C GLU A 91 9.65 10.02 -6.09
N PHE A 92 9.07 9.72 -7.25
CA PHE A 92 9.07 10.64 -8.39
C PHE A 92 8.36 11.95 -8.06
N LYS A 93 7.16 11.89 -7.46
CA LYS A 93 6.42 13.08 -7.01
C LYS A 93 7.24 13.90 -6.01
N PHE A 94 7.89 13.25 -5.04
CA PHE A 94 8.74 13.92 -4.06
C PHE A 94 9.92 14.64 -4.73
N ILE A 95 10.66 13.97 -5.61
CA ILE A 95 11.81 14.56 -6.32
C ILE A 95 11.34 15.73 -7.18
N PHE A 96 10.24 15.57 -7.91
CA PHE A 96 9.65 16.62 -8.74
C PHE A 96 9.26 17.84 -7.90
N CYS A 97 8.52 17.64 -6.79
CA CYS A 97 8.10 18.76 -5.92
C CYS A 97 9.30 19.45 -5.28
N THR A 98 10.27 18.68 -4.79
CA THR A 98 11.47 19.21 -4.14
C THR A 98 12.33 20.03 -5.09
N LEU A 99 12.48 19.57 -6.33
CA LEU A 99 13.25 20.27 -7.36
C LEU A 99 12.63 21.64 -7.69
N LEU A 100 11.29 21.73 -7.72
CA LEU A 100 10.58 22.98 -8.00
C LEU A 100 10.43 23.88 -6.76
N SER A 101 10.43 23.32 -5.54
CA SER A 101 10.39 24.09 -4.30
C SER A 101 11.74 24.67 -3.90
N LEU A 102 12.85 24.03 -4.31
CA LEU A 102 14.20 24.48 -3.95
C LEU A 102 14.52 25.91 -4.41
N PRO A 103 14.22 26.32 -5.67
CA PRO A 103 14.43 27.70 -6.12
C PRO A 103 13.55 28.72 -5.37
N LEU A 104 12.33 28.33 -5.01
CA LEU A 104 11.42 29.17 -4.23
C LEU A 104 11.96 29.43 -2.81
N LEU A 105 12.57 28.41 -2.20
CA LEU A 105 13.21 28.55 -0.88
C LEU A 105 14.53 29.33 -0.98
N ALA A 106 15.33 29.08 -2.01
CA ALA A 106 16.61 29.77 -2.24
C ALA A 106 16.44 31.29 -2.42
N HIS A 107 15.30 31.74 -2.93
CA HIS A 107 14.94 33.14 -3.04
C HIS A 107 15.00 33.92 -1.72
N MET A 108 14.74 33.27 -0.57
CA MET A 108 14.84 33.92 0.74
C MET A 108 16.29 34.29 1.10
N PHE A 109 17.27 33.56 0.56
CA PHE A 109 18.68 33.74 0.86
C PHE A 109 19.44 34.47 -0.25
N PHE A 110 19.02 34.31 -1.51
CA PHE A 110 19.67 34.87 -2.69
C PHE A 110 18.78 35.89 -3.41
N SER A 111 19.26 37.12 -3.56
CA SER A 111 18.57 38.25 -4.20
C SER A 111 18.60 38.21 -5.74
N TRP A 112 18.21 37.07 -6.32
CA TRP A 112 18.05 36.96 -7.77
C TRP A 112 16.78 37.68 -8.23
N HIS A 113 16.96 38.72 -9.06
CA HIS A 113 15.87 39.56 -9.58
C HIS A 113 14.80 38.77 -10.36
N PHE A 114 15.19 37.64 -10.97
CA PHE A 114 14.28 36.79 -11.74
C PHE A 114 13.25 36.06 -10.86
N ILE A 115 13.65 35.65 -9.64
CA ILE A 115 12.78 34.88 -8.74
C ILE A 115 11.93 35.81 -7.84
N HIS A 116 12.30 37.10 -7.73
CA HIS A 116 11.46 38.13 -7.10
C HIS A 116 10.18 38.43 -7.88
N ASN A 117 10.06 37.97 -9.13
CA ASN A 117 8.87 38.21 -9.93
C ASN A 117 7.72 37.30 -9.44
N PRO A 118 6.59 37.87 -8.99
CA PRO A 118 5.44 37.10 -8.47
C PRO A 118 4.90 36.06 -9.45
N TRP A 119 4.97 36.33 -10.75
CA TRP A 119 4.51 35.43 -11.79
C TRP A 119 5.42 34.21 -11.97
N VAL A 120 6.73 34.38 -11.78
CA VAL A 120 7.70 33.28 -11.81
C VAL A 120 7.48 32.36 -10.60
N GLN A 121 7.25 32.95 -9.43
CA GLN A 121 6.93 32.17 -8.23
C GLN A 121 5.63 31.38 -8.39
N CYS A 122 4.59 32.02 -8.93
CA CYS A 122 3.33 31.34 -9.26
C CYS A 122 3.53 30.20 -10.26
N ALA A 123 4.30 30.42 -11.34
CA ALA A 123 4.58 29.41 -12.35
C ALA A 123 5.35 28.19 -11.80
N LEU A 124 6.25 28.39 -10.83
CA LEU A 124 6.98 27.31 -10.15
C LEU A 124 6.11 26.59 -9.11
N ALA A 125 5.26 27.32 -8.38
CA ALA A 125 4.42 26.77 -7.33
C ALA A 125 3.21 25.99 -7.87
N THR A 126 2.66 26.39 -9.03
CA THR A 126 1.44 25.78 -9.59
C THR A 126 1.58 24.28 -9.90
N PRO A 127 2.67 23.79 -10.54
CA PRO A 127 2.87 22.37 -10.74
C PRO A 127 2.97 21.59 -9.42
N VAL A 128 3.65 22.14 -8.41
CA VAL A 128 3.77 21.53 -7.08
C VAL A 128 2.40 21.45 -6.40
N PHE A 129 1.62 22.53 -6.48
CA PHE A 129 0.25 22.62 -5.98
C PHE A 129 -0.68 21.57 -6.61
N LEU A 130 -0.59 21.36 -7.94
CA LEU A 130 -1.36 20.33 -8.63
C LEU A 130 -1.01 18.91 -8.16
N VAL A 131 0.27 18.63 -7.92
CA VAL A 131 0.69 17.35 -7.31
C VAL A 131 0.10 17.23 -5.90
N GLY A 132 0.11 18.30 -5.11
CA GLY A 132 -0.52 18.35 -3.78
C GLY A 132 -2.02 18.05 -3.81
N ILE A 133 -2.79 18.70 -4.69
CA ILE A 133 -4.24 18.45 -4.84
C ILE A 133 -4.51 17.01 -5.25
N THR A 134 -3.79 16.50 -6.25
CA THR A 134 -4.05 15.16 -6.78
C THR A 134 -3.69 14.07 -5.78
N HIS A 135 -2.71 14.31 -4.91
CA HIS A 135 -2.28 13.35 -3.89
C HIS A 135 -3.03 13.49 -2.57
N PHE A 136 -2.96 14.66 -1.92
CA PHE A 136 -3.56 14.92 -0.61
C PHE A 136 -5.01 15.39 -0.72
N GLY A 137 -5.29 16.29 -1.67
CA GLY A 137 -6.63 16.89 -1.82
C GLY A 137 -7.73 15.86 -2.12
N ARG A 138 -7.42 14.85 -2.93
CA ARG A 138 -8.34 13.72 -3.17
C ARG A 138 -8.66 12.97 -1.88
N SER A 139 -7.63 12.60 -1.10
CA SER A 139 -7.78 11.92 0.19
C SER A 139 -8.57 12.76 1.19
N ALA A 140 -8.23 14.04 1.33
CA ALA A 140 -8.91 15.00 2.19
C ALA A 140 -10.41 15.12 1.86
N PHE A 141 -10.76 15.24 0.59
CA PHE A 141 -12.15 15.37 0.15
C PHE A 141 -13.00 14.15 0.53
N PHE A 142 -12.48 12.95 0.27
CA PHE A 142 -13.17 11.71 0.64
C PHE A 142 -13.21 11.48 2.15
N SER A 143 -12.16 11.87 2.86
CA SER A 143 -12.07 11.80 4.33
C SER A 143 -13.15 12.66 5.01
N VAL A 144 -13.33 13.90 4.56
CA VAL A 144 -14.40 14.77 5.07
C VAL A 144 -15.78 14.21 4.72
N ARG A 145 -15.98 13.76 3.46
CA ARG A 145 -17.26 13.21 3.02
C ARG A 145 -17.64 11.92 3.74
N SER A 146 -16.67 11.14 4.18
CA SER A 146 -16.88 9.91 4.94
C SER A 146 -17.04 10.11 6.44
N GLY A 147 -16.97 11.36 6.94
CA GLY A 147 -17.12 11.68 8.36
C GLY A 147 -15.92 11.31 9.23
N MET A 148 -14.77 11.00 8.63
CA MET A 148 -13.55 10.63 9.35
C MET A 148 -12.37 11.49 8.87
N PRO A 149 -12.18 12.70 9.44
CA PRO A 149 -11.07 13.58 9.09
C PRO A 149 -9.71 12.92 9.35
N ASN A 150 -8.80 13.02 8.39
CA ASN A 150 -7.43 12.51 8.46
C ASN A 150 -6.41 13.66 8.35
N MET A 151 -5.12 13.35 8.50
CA MET A 151 -4.04 14.35 8.42
C MET A 151 -4.01 15.11 7.09
N ASP A 152 -4.40 14.46 5.99
CA ASP A 152 -4.40 15.07 4.65
C ASP A 152 -5.38 16.25 4.55
N VAL A 153 -6.43 16.30 5.39
CA VAL A 153 -7.36 17.43 5.45
C VAL A 153 -6.66 18.70 5.90
N LEU A 154 -5.87 18.63 6.98
CA LEU A 154 -5.19 19.80 7.53
C LEU A 154 -4.11 20.31 6.55
N ILE A 155 -3.33 19.37 5.99
CA ILE A 155 -2.32 19.66 4.97
C ILE A 155 -2.98 20.34 3.75
N SER A 156 -4.09 19.78 3.26
CA SER A 156 -4.80 20.29 2.07
C SER A 156 -5.35 21.69 2.27
N ILE A 157 -5.92 21.97 3.43
CA ILE A 157 -6.40 23.32 3.75
C ILE A 157 -5.21 24.29 3.84
N GLY A 158 -4.11 23.90 4.50
CA GLY A 158 -2.94 24.75 4.69
C GLY A 158 -2.29 25.19 3.38
N PHE A 159 -1.90 24.23 2.52
CA PHE A 159 -1.26 24.59 1.25
C PHE A 159 -2.23 25.31 0.31
N THR A 160 -3.52 24.97 0.32
CA THR A 160 -4.53 25.64 -0.51
C THR A 160 -4.73 27.08 -0.06
N ALA A 161 -4.82 27.34 1.25
CA ALA A 161 -4.93 28.68 1.78
C ALA A 161 -3.70 29.54 1.43
N ALA A 162 -2.49 29.00 1.61
CA ALA A 162 -1.24 29.69 1.27
C ALA A 162 -1.16 30.01 -0.24
N TYR A 163 -1.51 29.06 -1.11
CA TYR A 163 -1.48 29.26 -2.57
C TYR A 163 -2.49 30.32 -3.02
N PHE A 164 -3.76 30.24 -2.60
CA PHE A 164 -4.79 31.19 -3.00
C PHE A 164 -4.57 32.59 -2.40
N TYR A 165 -4.04 32.68 -1.18
CA TYR A 165 -3.66 33.96 -0.58
C TYR A 165 -2.54 34.64 -1.41
N SER A 166 -1.53 33.86 -1.83
CA SER A 166 -0.44 34.34 -2.69
C SER A 166 -0.92 34.75 -4.08
N LEU A 167 -1.89 34.00 -4.63
CA LEU A 167 -2.52 34.31 -5.90
C LEU A 167 -3.30 35.62 -5.85
N ALA A 168 -4.09 35.83 -4.79
CA ALA A 168 -4.78 37.09 -4.55
C ALA A 168 -3.79 38.26 -4.39
N GLY A 169 -2.70 38.06 -3.63
CA GLY A 169 -1.60 39.02 -3.48
C GLY A 169 -0.95 39.41 -4.83
N THR A 170 -0.78 38.44 -5.71
CA THR A 170 -0.21 38.62 -7.06
C THR A 170 -1.15 39.42 -7.97
N ILE A 171 -2.44 39.05 -8.01
CA ILE A 171 -3.44 39.71 -8.88
C ILE A 171 -3.70 41.14 -8.43
N LEU A 172 -3.80 41.37 -7.11
CA LEU A 172 -4.07 42.68 -6.52
C LEU A 172 -2.81 43.56 -6.38
N SER A 173 -1.62 43.04 -6.74
CA SER A 173 -0.34 43.75 -6.63
C SER A 173 -0.09 44.37 -5.25
N LEU A 174 -0.43 43.63 -4.19
CA LEU A 174 -0.35 44.07 -2.78
C LEU A 174 1.09 44.17 -2.24
N GLY A 175 2.09 43.83 -3.05
CA GLY A 175 3.50 43.87 -2.71
C GLY A 175 4.07 42.52 -2.25
N PRO A 176 5.39 42.45 -2.00
CA PRO A 176 6.10 41.20 -1.73
C PRO A 176 5.71 40.52 -0.41
N ASN A 177 5.18 41.28 0.56
CA ASN A 177 4.77 40.75 1.87
C ASN A 177 3.52 39.86 1.84
N PHE A 178 2.87 39.74 0.67
CA PHE A 178 1.65 38.96 0.48
C PHE A 178 1.89 37.69 -0.36
N LEU A 179 3.16 37.35 -0.63
CA LEU A 179 3.56 36.20 -1.43
C LEU A 179 4.07 35.09 -0.51
N PHE A 180 3.33 33.98 -0.45
CA PHE A 180 3.62 32.79 0.36
C PHE A 180 3.64 31.52 -0.50
N TYR A 181 4.04 31.65 -1.78
CA TYR A 181 4.10 30.52 -2.73
C TYR A 181 5.12 29.47 -2.29
N GLU A 182 6.23 29.91 -1.69
CA GLU A 182 7.25 29.06 -1.10
C GLU A 182 6.67 28.23 0.05
N THR A 183 5.86 28.83 0.92
CA THR A 183 5.20 28.13 2.04
C THR A 183 4.33 26.98 1.54
N SER A 184 3.47 27.23 0.53
CA SER A 184 2.65 26.17 -0.07
C SER A 184 3.49 25.04 -0.67
N ALA A 185 4.56 25.37 -1.42
CA ALA A 185 5.37 24.38 -2.12
C ALA A 185 6.21 23.53 -1.14
N VAL A 186 6.76 24.16 -0.10
CA VAL A 186 7.61 23.51 0.90
C VAL A 186 6.80 22.56 1.77
N ILE A 187 5.59 22.94 2.20
CA ILE A 187 4.70 22.04 2.95
C ILE A 187 4.45 20.76 2.16
N ILE A 188 4.10 20.86 0.88
CA ILE A 188 3.85 19.70 0.00
C ILE A 188 5.10 18.83 -0.10
N ALA A 189 6.28 19.43 -0.32
CA ALA A 189 7.54 18.69 -0.47
C ALA A 189 7.95 17.96 0.83
N LEU A 190 7.84 18.61 1.99
CA LEU A 190 8.21 18.04 3.29
C LEU A 190 7.27 16.90 3.71
N VAL A 191 5.97 17.04 3.50
CA VAL A 191 5.02 15.96 3.79
C VAL A 191 5.25 14.77 2.85
N LEU A 192 5.52 15.02 1.56
CA LEU A 192 5.89 13.96 0.63
C LEU A 192 7.19 13.26 1.04
N LEU A 193 8.18 13.99 1.56
CA LEU A 193 9.39 13.40 2.14
C LEU A 193 9.05 12.47 3.30
N GLY A 194 8.19 12.90 4.22
CA GLY A 194 7.68 12.08 5.33
C GLY A 194 7.08 10.76 4.83
N ASN A 195 6.19 10.83 3.84
CA ASN A 195 5.58 9.64 3.23
C ASN A 195 6.60 8.72 2.55
N VAL A 196 7.66 9.28 1.94
CA VAL A 196 8.75 8.48 1.35
C VAL A 196 9.57 7.79 2.43
N LEU A 197 9.90 8.47 3.53
CA LEU A 197 10.62 7.90 4.66
C LEU A 197 9.80 6.79 5.32
N GLU A 198 8.50 7.01 5.52
CA GLU A 198 7.57 6.00 6.05
C GLU A 198 7.54 4.76 5.15
N LYS A 199 7.36 4.94 3.83
CA LYS A 199 7.35 3.84 2.88
C LYS A 199 8.67 3.06 2.89
N ARG A 200 9.80 3.74 3.01
CA ARG A 200 11.12 3.10 3.10
C ARG A 200 11.28 2.31 4.39
N ALA A 201 10.82 2.85 5.53
CA ALA A 201 10.84 2.15 6.81
C ALA A 201 10.00 0.86 6.78
N LEU A 202 8.83 0.90 6.14
CA LEU A 202 7.93 -0.26 6.05
C LEU A 202 8.41 -1.34 5.06
N ARG A 203 9.07 -0.95 3.96
CA ARG A 203 9.58 -1.89 2.94
C ARG A 203 10.56 -2.93 3.49
N GLY A 204 11.34 -2.58 4.52
CA GLY A 204 12.32 -3.48 5.12
C GLY A 204 11.73 -4.78 5.72
N THR A 205 10.43 -4.79 6.04
CA THR A 205 9.77 -5.95 6.68
C THR A 205 9.08 -6.90 5.70
N SER A 206 8.72 -6.44 4.50
CA SER A 206 7.95 -7.24 3.52
C SER A 206 8.81 -8.02 2.50
N ALA A 207 10.10 -7.70 2.39
CA ALA A 207 11.00 -8.33 1.41
C ALA A 207 11.20 -9.83 1.65
N ALA A 208 11.24 -10.27 2.91
CA ALA A 208 11.43 -11.68 3.28
C ALA A 208 10.26 -12.58 2.83
N ILE A 209 9.03 -12.06 2.78
CA ILE A 209 7.87 -12.81 2.29
C ILE A 209 7.89 -12.91 0.76
N GLU A 210 8.32 -11.85 0.07
CA GLU A 210 8.41 -11.82 -1.39
C GLU A 210 9.49 -12.80 -1.92
N GLU A 211 10.61 -12.93 -1.21
CA GLU A 211 11.64 -13.94 -1.53
C GLU A 211 11.11 -15.37 -1.39
N LEU A 212 10.32 -15.67 -0.36
CA LEU A 212 9.68 -16.98 -0.19
C LEU A 212 8.69 -17.29 -1.33
N GLN A 213 8.03 -16.28 -1.90
CA GLN A 213 7.10 -16.46 -3.01
C GLN A 213 7.79 -16.67 -4.37
N LYS A 214 8.96 -16.06 -4.60
CA LYS A 214 9.75 -16.22 -5.83
C LYS A 214 10.35 -17.61 -5.99
N MET A 215 10.42 -18.38 -4.90
CA MET A 215 10.97 -19.74 -4.88
C MET A 215 9.98 -20.81 -5.37
N LYS A 216 8.70 -20.45 -5.60
CA LYS A 216 7.74 -21.38 -6.23
C LYS A 216 7.98 -21.43 -7.74
N PRO A 217 8.21 -22.62 -8.34
CA PRO A 217 8.34 -22.73 -9.78
C PRO A 217 6.99 -22.40 -10.45
N GLU A 218 7.02 -21.55 -11.47
CA GLU A 218 5.82 -21.16 -12.23
C GLU A 218 5.32 -22.27 -13.17
N LYS A 219 6.20 -23.24 -13.47
CA LYS A 219 5.95 -24.33 -14.40
C LYS A 219 6.20 -25.69 -13.77
N ALA A 220 5.44 -26.68 -14.23
CA ALA A 220 5.58 -28.08 -13.85
C ALA A 220 5.57 -28.97 -15.11
N LYS A 221 6.31 -30.08 -15.05
CA LYS A 221 6.35 -31.10 -16.12
C LYS A 221 5.25 -32.14 -15.86
N LEU A 222 4.12 -32.00 -16.53
CA LEU A 222 2.98 -32.91 -16.42
C LEU A 222 3.11 -34.07 -17.42
N ILE A 223 2.96 -35.30 -16.94
CA ILE A 223 2.88 -36.52 -17.75
C ILE A 223 1.43 -36.72 -18.16
N ARG A 224 1.14 -36.61 -19.46
CA ARG A 224 -0.19 -36.95 -19.99
C ARG A 224 -0.19 -38.38 -20.54
N PRO A 225 -1.23 -39.18 -20.23
CA PRO A 225 -1.40 -40.49 -20.84
C PRO A 225 -1.66 -40.31 -22.34
N GLY A 226 -0.73 -40.79 -23.16
CA GLY A 226 -0.84 -40.79 -24.62
C GLY A 226 -0.96 -42.22 -25.16
N VAL A 227 -1.59 -42.39 -26.33
CA VAL A 227 -1.70 -43.70 -26.99
C VAL A 227 -0.30 -44.15 -27.43
N GLY A 228 0.34 -44.99 -26.62
CA GLY A 228 1.61 -45.67 -26.91
C GLY A 228 2.91 -44.96 -26.48
N LYS A 229 2.87 -43.66 -26.16
CA LYS A 229 3.98 -42.94 -25.51
C LYS A 229 3.45 -41.90 -24.53
N GLU A 230 4.06 -41.84 -23.35
CA GLU A 230 3.85 -40.76 -22.40
C GLU A 230 4.39 -39.45 -22.98
N ILE A 231 3.57 -38.40 -22.96
CA ILE A 231 3.97 -37.06 -23.42
C ILE A 231 4.15 -36.20 -22.19
N VAL A 232 5.36 -35.67 -22.02
CA VAL A 232 5.66 -34.67 -20.98
C VAL A 232 5.36 -33.29 -21.55
N SER A 233 4.44 -32.56 -20.92
CA SER A 233 4.10 -31.18 -21.27
C SER A 233 4.41 -30.24 -20.11
N GLU A 234 5.06 -29.11 -20.39
CA GLU A 234 5.14 -28.01 -19.42
C GLU A 234 3.77 -27.34 -19.28
N VAL A 235 3.27 -27.29 -18.05
CA VAL A 235 2.03 -26.58 -17.67
C VAL A 235 2.34 -25.61 -16.54
N ARG A 236 1.50 -24.59 -16.36
CA ARG A 236 1.66 -23.70 -15.20
C ARG A 236 1.26 -24.43 -13.94
N THR A 237 1.95 -24.16 -12.85
CA THR A 237 1.67 -24.76 -11.53
C THR A 237 0.25 -24.47 -11.04
N SER A 238 -0.36 -23.37 -11.49
CA SER A 238 -1.77 -23.01 -11.23
C SER A 238 -2.79 -23.92 -11.91
N ASP A 239 -2.40 -24.57 -13.01
CA ASP A 239 -3.29 -25.35 -13.87
C ASP A 239 -3.31 -26.84 -13.47
N LEU A 240 -2.56 -27.19 -12.41
CA LEU A 240 -2.47 -28.55 -11.85
C LEU A 240 -3.69 -28.89 -11.00
N THR A 241 -4.10 -30.15 -11.08
CA THR A 241 -5.21 -30.74 -10.33
C THR A 241 -4.73 -31.90 -9.46
N VAL A 242 -5.46 -32.18 -8.38
CA VAL A 242 -5.16 -33.34 -7.51
C VAL A 242 -5.29 -34.62 -8.32
N GLY A 243 -4.29 -35.49 -8.24
CA GLY A 243 -4.21 -36.73 -9.02
C GLY A 243 -3.38 -36.64 -10.30
N ASP A 244 -2.96 -35.45 -10.72
CA ASP A 244 -2.03 -35.28 -11.84
C ASP A 244 -0.68 -35.96 -11.58
N LEU A 245 -0.05 -36.48 -12.63
CA LEU A 245 1.25 -37.15 -12.55
C LEU A 245 2.36 -36.25 -13.08
N LEU A 246 3.31 -35.89 -12.22
CA LEU A 246 4.41 -34.99 -12.53
C LEU A 246 5.71 -35.75 -12.69
N LEU A 247 6.52 -35.36 -13.67
CA LEU A 247 7.91 -35.81 -13.79
C LEU A 247 8.81 -34.81 -13.08
N VAL A 248 9.56 -35.28 -12.09
CA VAL A 248 10.57 -34.45 -11.40
C VAL A 248 11.92 -35.12 -11.53
N THR A 249 12.91 -34.33 -11.94
CA THR A 249 14.29 -34.74 -12.17
C THR A 249 15.26 -33.98 -11.28
N ASP A 250 16.50 -34.45 -11.23
CA ASP A 250 17.57 -33.79 -10.49
C ASP A 250 17.71 -32.30 -10.86
N GLY A 251 17.83 -31.46 -9.84
CA GLY A 251 17.86 -29.99 -9.96
C GLY A 251 16.49 -29.32 -10.09
N ASP A 252 15.39 -30.06 -10.30
CA ASP A 252 14.05 -29.47 -10.33
C ASP A 252 13.60 -29.09 -8.90
N THR A 253 12.82 -28.00 -8.81
CA THR A 253 12.06 -27.68 -7.60
C THR A 253 10.71 -28.37 -7.68
N ILE A 254 10.29 -29.04 -6.61
CA ILE A 254 8.99 -29.72 -6.56
C ILE A 254 7.89 -28.65 -6.56
N PRO A 255 6.97 -28.63 -7.56
CA PRO A 255 6.05 -27.51 -7.74
C PRO A 255 4.87 -27.50 -6.75
N VAL A 256 4.39 -28.68 -6.34
CA VAL A 256 3.26 -28.89 -5.44
C VAL A 256 3.48 -30.14 -4.59
N ASP A 257 2.78 -30.24 -3.46
CA ASP A 257 2.87 -31.39 -2.57
C ASP A 257 2.33 -32.65 -3.27
N GLY A 258 3.02 -33.77 -3.08
CA GLY A 258 2.71 -35.00 -3.78
C GLY A 258 3.26 -36.26 -3.12
N GLU A 259 2.96 -37.40 -3.73
CA GLU A 259 3.44 -38.71 -3.31
C GLU A 259 4.16 -39.41 -4.47
N ILE A 260 5.29 -40.05 -4.19
CA ILE A 260 6.09 -40.74 -5.21
C ILE A 260 5.38 -42.04 -5.61
N GLU A 261 4.99 -42.15 -6.88
CA GLU A 261 4.45 -43.40 -7.44
C GLU A 261 5.56 -44.31 -7.96
N GLU A 262 6.57 -43.72 -8.59
CA GLU A 262 7.67 -44.47 -9.21
C GLU A 262 8.98 -43.70 -9.06
N GLY A 263 10.08 -44.41 -8.83
CA GLY A 263 11.42 -43.84 -8.72
C GLY A 263 11.85 -43.54 -7.28
N HIS A 264 12.88 -42.71 -7.15
CA HIS A 264 13.45 -42.28 -5.87
C HIS A 264 13.98 -40.85 -6.00
N LEU A 265 13.91 -40.08 -4.91
CA LEU A 265 14.39 -38.70 -4.86
C LEU A 265 15.19 -38.47 -3.59
N ALA A 266 16.34 -37.81 -3.72
CA ALA A 266 17.02 -37.14 -2.62
C ALA A 266 16.60 -35.66 -2.64
N VAL A 267 15.94 -35.20 -1.58
CA VAL A 267 15.30 -33.88 -1.53
C VAL A 267 15.93 -33.04 -0.42
N ASN A 268 16.29 -31.80 -0.75
CA ASN A 268 16.72 -30.81 0.22
C ASN A 268 15.49 -30.06 0.78
N GLU A 269 15.19 -30.34 2.04
CA GLU A 269 14.07 -29.74 2.79
C GLU A 269 14.52 -28.59 3.72
N SER A 270 15.74 -28.07 3.59
CA SER A 270 16.28 -27.02 4.47
C SER A 270 15.38 -25.80 4.61
N LEU A 271 14.56 -25.50 3.59
CA LEU A 271 13.59 -24.40 3.60
C LEU A 271 12.39 -24.65 4.53
N LEU A 272 12.01 -25.91 4.74
CA LEU A 272 10.87 -26.30 5.57
C LEU A 272 11.32 -26.78 6.96
N SER A 273 12.34 -27.64 7.01
CA SER A 273 12.81 -28.26 8.25
C SER A 273 14.00 -27.55 8.89
N GLY A 274 14.77 -26.77 8.11
CA GLY A 274 16.03 -26.19 8.56
C GLY A 274 17.21 -27.17 8.54
N GLU A 275 17.00 -28.42 8.12
CA GLU A 275 18.05 -29.44 8.06
C GLU A 275 18.82 -29.37 6.73
N SER A 276 20.15 -29.32 6.79
CA SER A 276 21.00 -29.19 5.59
C SER A 276 21.24 -30.50 4.84
N LEU A 277 20.96 -31.65 5.46
CA LEU A 277 21.19 -32.96 4.85
C LEU A 277 20.00 -33.33 3.95
N PRO A 278 20.22 -33.70 2.68
CA PRO A 278 19.16 -34.20 1.82
C PRO A 278 18.54 -35.47 2.40
N LYS A 279 17.21 -35.54 2.34
CA LYS A 279 16.43 -36.69 2.79
C LYS A 279 16.02 -37.53 1.60
N GLU A 280 16.20 -38.84 1.71
CA GLU A 280 15.82 -39.77 0.65
C GLU A 280 14.36 -40.21 0.78
N TYR A 281 13.67 -40.20 -0.35
CA TYR A 281 12.30 -40.63 -0.50
C TYR A 281 12.20 -41.71 -1.59
N TYR A 282 11.43 -42.74 -1.28
CA TYR A 282 11.14 -43.88 -2.15
C TYR A 282 9.64 -43.90 -2.47
N VAL A 283 9.19 -44.92 -3.21
CA VAL A 283 7.77 -45.13 -3.55
C VAL A 283 6.88 -45.07 -2.30
N ASN A 284 5.74 -44.38 -2.43
CA ASN A 284 4.81 -43.97 -1.36
C ASN A 284 5.36 -42.93 -0.36
N GLY A 285 6.54 -42.37 -0.63
CA GLY A 285 7.08 -41.24 0.12
C GLY A 285 6.35 -39.95 -0.23
N ARG A 286 5.97 -39.16 0.79
CA ARG A 286 5.39 -37.83 0.61
C ARG A 286 6.50 -36.79 0.44
N VAL A 287 6.36 -35.95 -0.57
CA VAL A 287 7.27 -34.86 -0.90
C VAL A 287 6.53 -33.53 -0.90
N PHE A 288 7.23 -32.46 -0.54
CA PHE A 288 6.62 -31.15 -0.32
C PHE A 288 6.94 -30.18 -1.46
N GLY A 289 5.99 -29.31 -1.80
CA GLY A 289 6.20 -28.25 -2.76
C GLY A 289 7.18 -27.18 -2.24
N GLY A 290 8.06 -26.71 -3.12
CA GLY A 290 9.10 -25.73 -2.81
C GLY A 290 10.43 -26.31 -2.36
N THR A 291 10.55 -27.64 -2.20
CA THR A 291 11.81 -28.31 -1.91
C THR A 291 12.58 -28.62 -3.20
N VAL A 292 13.90 -28.68 -3.12
CA VAL A 292 14.76 -28.90 -4.30
C VAL A 292 15.23 -30.35 -4.36
N VAL A 293 15.12 -30.97 -5.53
CA VAL A 293 15.68 -32.30 -5.77
C VAL A 293 17.19 -32.18 -5.99
N VAL A 294 17.95 -32.91 -5.17
CA VAL A 294 19.43 -32.98 -5.19
C VAL A 294 19.93 -34.23 -5.92
N GLY A 295 19.06 -35.21 -6.12
CA GLY A 295 19.40 -36.41 -6.88
C GLY A 295 18.20 -37.30 -7.11
N GLY A 296 18.27 -38.07 -8.20
CA GLY A 296 17.25 -39.05 -8.59
C GLY A 296 16.21 -38.51 -9.57
N ASN A 297 15.25 -39.36 -9.89
CA ASN A 297 14.10 -39.03 -10.71
C ASN A 297 12.89 -39.81 -10.20
N ALA A 298 11.73 -39.16 -10.24
CA ALA A 298 10.50 -39.78 -9.82
C ALA A 298 9.29 -39.22 -10.54
N ARG A 299 8.25 -40.06 -10.56
CA ARG A 299 6.90 -39.67 -10.93
C ARG A 299 6.14 -39.40 -9.65
N ILE A 300 5.67 -38.16 -9.49
CA ILE A 300 4.98 -37.70 -8.30
C ILE A 300 3.52 -37.48 -8.65
N ARG A 301 2.62 -38.10 -7.89
CA ARG A 301 1.18 -37.82 -7.95
C ARG A 301 0.85 -36.64 -7.07
N VAL A 302 0.16 -35.64 -7.62
CA VAL A 302 -0.24 -34.43 -6.90
C VAL A 302 -1.25 -34.79 -5.80
N THR A 303 -0.95 -34.40 -4.56
CA THR A 303 -1.84 -34.63 -3.40
C THR A 303 -2.53 -33.35 -2.93
N ALA A 304 -1.86 -32.19 -3.06
CA ALA A 304 -2.44 -30.88 -2.76
C ALA A 304 -1.97 -29.84 -3.78
N VAL A 305 -2.88 -28.99 -4.23
CA VAL A 305 -2.58 -27.91 -5.19
C VAL A 305 -1.96 -26.69 -4.50
N SER A 306 -1.46 -25.74 -5.30
CA SER A 306 -0.61 -24.62 -4.85
C SER A 306 -1.17 -23.76 -3.70
N ASN A 307 -2.48 -23.71 -3.49
CA ASN A 307 -3.15 -22.94 -2.43
C ASN A 307 -3.41 -23.75 -1.14
N GLU A 308 -3.24 -25.07 -1.19
CA GLU A 308 -3.56 -26.00 -0.09
C GLU A 308 -2.33 -26.74 0.45
N GLY A 309 -1.21 -26.73 -0.30
CA GLY A 309 0.04 -27.37 0.09
C GLY A 309 0.69 -26.78 1.35
N THR A 310 1.63 -27.53 1.92
CA THR A 310 2.28 -27.27 3.21
C THR A 310 2.93 -25.89 3.26
N LEU A 311 3.65 -25.49 2.20
CA LEU A 311 4.25 -24.17 2.11
C LEU A 311 3.20 -23.04 2.11
N ALA A 312 2.05 -23.24 1.46
CA ALA A 312 0.97 -22.26 1.47
C ALA A 312 0.36 -22.09 2.87
N GLN A 313 0.25 -23.18 3.63
CA GLN A 313 -0.20 -23.14 5.03
C GLN A 313 0.80 -22.42 5.93
N ILE A 314 2.11 -22.68 5.78
CA ILE A 314 3.16 -21.95 6.51
C ILE A 314 3.10 -20.46 6.19
N ILE A 315 2.97 -20.10 4.91
CA ILE A 315 2.82 -18.70 4.49
C ILE A 315 1.58 -18.08 5.14
N GLN A 316 0.43 -18.75 5.13
CA GLN A 316 -0.79 -18.25 5.77
C GLN A 316 -0.63 -18.07 7.29
N LEU A 317 0.06 -18.99 7.97
CA LEU A 317 0.33 -18.90 9.40
C LEU A 317 1.27 -17.72 9.72
N VAL A 318 2.33 -17.54 8.93
CA VAL A 318 3.28 -16.43 9.09
C VAL A 318 2.60 -15.09 8.75
N GLU A 319 1.85 -15.01 7.65
CA GLU A 319 1.05 -13.83 7.31
C GLU A 319 0.02 -13.53 8.40
N GLY A 320 -0.65 -14.54 8.96
CA GLY A 320 -1.61 -14.40 10.06
C GLY A 320 -0.96 -13.91 11.36
N ALA A 321 0.29 -14.31 11.63
CA ALA A 321 1.06 -13.83 12.76
C ALA A 321 1.57 -12.39 12.56
N GLN A 322 2.07 -12.06 11.37
CA GLN A 322 2.60 -10.73 11.02
C GLN A 322 1.51 -9.67 10.77
N SER A 323 0.30 -10.09 10.41
CA SER A 323 -0.83 -9.18 10.17
C SER A 323 -1.52 -8.68 11.45
N ARG A 324 -1.03 -9.08 12.64
CA ARG A 324 -1.45 -8.43 13.89
C ARG A 324 -0.87 -7.03 13.94
N ARG A 325 -1.77 -6.05 13.76
CA ARG A 325 -1.53 -4.61 13.73
C ARG A 325 -0.46 -4.18 14.75
N PRO A 326 0.61 -3.48 14.33
CA PRO A 326 1.48 -2.76 15.24
C PRO A 326 0.64 -1.76 16.04
N GLN A 327 0.52 -1.97 17.36
CA GLN A 327 -0.34 -1.17 18.25
C GLN A 327 0.02 0.32 18.26
N ILE A 328 1.23 0.68 17.85
CA ILE A 328 1.73 2.07 17.86
C ILE A 328 1.06 2.97 16.80
N GLN A 329 0.67 2.41 15.64
CA GLN A 329 0.11 3.21 14.53
C GLN A 329 -1.33 3.69 14.83
N ARG A 330 -2.05 2.94 15.68
CA ARG A 330 -3.41 3.31 16.15
C ARG A 330 -3.43 4.63 16.94
N ILE A 331 -2.33 5.01 17.58
CA ILE A 331 -2.27 6.19 18.46
C ILE A 331 -2.25 7.47 17.65
N GLY A 332 -1.43 7.54 16.58
CA GLY A 332 -1.33 8.73 15.72
C GLY A 332 -2.69 9.16 15.15
N ASP A 333 -3.48 8.20 14.67
CA ASP A 333 -4.76 8.50 14.03
C ASP A 333 -5.91 8.78 15.00
N VAL A 334 -5.87 8.24 16.21
CA VAL A 334 -6.80 8.67 17.26
C VAL A 334 -6.52 10.13 17.59
N VAL A 335 -5.24 10.50 17.73
CA VAL A 335 -4.86 11.90 17.95
C VAL A 335 -5.34 12.77 16.79
N SER A 336 -5.07 12.41 15.53
CA SER A 336 -5.50 13.21 14.37
C SER A 336 -7.02 13.38 14.26
N ALA A 337 -7.81 12.34 14.58
CA ALA A 337 -9.27 12.40 14.49
C ALA A 337 -9.90 13.40 15.47
N TYR A 338 -9.29 13.64 16.63
CA TYR A 338 -9.72 14.68 17.57
C TYR A 338 -9.01 16.02 17.33
N PHE A 339 -7.73 15.96 16.99
CA PHE A 339 -6.87 17.13 16.83
C PHE A 339 -7.25 17.97 15.60
N VAL A 340 -7.51 17.35 14.45
CA VAL A 340 -7.86 18.09 13.22
C VAL A 340 -9.15 18.89 13.39
N PRO A 341 -10.29 18.33 13.86
CA PRO A 341 -11.49 19.13 14.13
C PRO A 341 -11.27 20.23 15.17
N ALA A 342 -10.49 19.95 16.23
CA ALA A 342 -10.18 20.93 17.25
C ALA A 342 -9.39 22.13 16.69
N VAL A 343 -8.34 21.88 15.91
CA VAL A 343 -7.52 22.93 15.27
C VAL A 343 -8.34 23.74 14.27
N VAL A 344 -9.15 23.09 13.42
CA VAL A 344 -10.04 23.80 12.49
C VAL A 344 -11.04 24.66 13.27
N GLY A 345 -11.61 24.13 14.36
CA GLY A 345 -12.49 24.89 15.25
C GLY A 345 -11.80 26.11 15.85
N ILE A 346 -10.57 25.97 16.34
CA ILE A 346 -9.77 27.08 16.87
C ILE A 346 -9.46 28.09 15.76
N ALA A 347 -9.05 27.66 14.57
CA ALA A 347 -8.74 28.55 13.46
C ALA A 347 -9.95 29.40 13.03
N VAL A 348 -11.13 28.77 12.94
CA VAL A 348 -12.40 29.46 12.65
C VAL A 348 -12.73 30.45 13.78
N LEU A 349 -12.56 30.04 15.03
CA LEU A 349 -12.79 30.91 16.18
C LEU A 349 -11.82 32.09 16.20
N THR A 350 -10.53 31.88 15.88
CA THR A 350 -9.53 32.94 15.73
C THR A 350 -9.93 33.92 14.64
N PHE A 351 -10.37 33.45 13.47
CA PHE A 351 -10.85 34.32 12.39
C PHE A 351 -12.01 35.22 12.87
N PHE A 352 -13.04 34.62 13.46
CA PHE A 352 -14.22 35.36 13.91
C PHE A 352 -13.89 36.30 15.07
N ALA A 353 -13.07 35.87 16.03
CA ALA A 353 -12.66 36.71 17.14
C ALA A 353 -11.83 37.90 16.66
N SER A 354 -10.83 37.69 15.81
CA SER A 354 -9.99 38.76 15.27
C SER A 354 -10.80 39.78 14.46
N TYR A 355 -11.78 39.33 13.67
CA TYR A 355 -12.61 40.21 12.86
C TYR A 355 -13.67 40.95 13.67
N PHE A 356 -14.42 40.27 14.54
CA PHE A 356 -15.56 40.85 15.25
C PHE A 356 -15.22 41.50 16.59
N LEU A 357 -14.27 40.94 17.36
CA LEU A 357 -13.93 41.47 18.69
C LEU A 357 -12.79 42.49 18.64
N PHE A 358 -11.83 42.32 17.72
CA PHE A 358 -10.63 43.16 17.66
C PHE A 358 -10.65 44.18 16.51
N GLU A 359 -11.70 44.18 15.67
CA GLU A 359 -11.87 45.08 14.51
C GLU A 359 -10.64 45.11 13.58
N ILE A 360 -9.91 43.99 13.49
CA ILE A 360 -8.71 43.86 12.66
C ILE A 360 -9.15 43.69 11.20
N SER A 361 -8.32 44.19 10.27
CA SER A 361 -8.56 44.04 8.83
C SER A 361 -8.83 42.58 8.44
N LEU A 362 -9.69 42.37 7.44
CA LEU A 362 -10.06 41.04 6.94
C LEU A 362 -8.82 40.23 6.52
N SER A 363 -7.84 40.89 5.91
CA SER A 363 -6.58 40.27 5.49
C SER A 363 -5.76 39.77 6.67
N SER A 364 -5.58 40.57 7.71
CA SER A 364 -4.83 40.18 8.90
C SER A 364 -5.55 39.10 9.71
N SER A 365 -6.88 39.15 9.82
CA SER A 365 -7.67 38.11 10.50
C SER A 365 -7.59 36.76 9.77
N LEU A 366 -7.63 36.77 8.43
CA LEU A 366 -7.42 35.58 7.61
C LEU A 366 -6.01 35.03 7.78
N LEU A 367 -4.99 35.89 7.82
CA LEU A 367 -3.60 35.49 7.99
C LEU A 367 -3.36 34.84 9.37
N SER A 368 -3.97 35.36 10.44
CA SER A 368 -3.92 34.72 11.76
C SER A 368 -4.59 33.34 11.78
N SER A 369 -5.74 33.18 11.12
CA SER A 369 -6.39 31.87 10.99
C SER A 369 -5.55 30.86 10.19
N ILE A 370 -4.94 31.31 9.09
CA ILE A 370 -4.04 30.47 8.28
C ILE A 370 -2.80 30.09 9.09
N ALA A 371 -2.23 31.02 9.85
CA ALA A 371 -1.08 30.75 10.70
C ALA A 371 -1.38 29.64 11.73
N VAL A 372 -2.56 29.65 12.36
CA VAL A 372 -2.99 28.58 13.28
C VAL A 372 -3.05 27.22 12.57
N LEU A 373 -3.61 27.18 11.36
CA LEU A 373 -3.73 25.94 10.58
C LEU A 373 -2.35 25.39 10.16
N VAL A 374 -1.45 26.27 9.71
CA VAL A 374 -0.12 25.91 9.23
C VAL A 374 0.79 25.45 10.37
N VAL A 375 0.80 26.17 11.50
CA VAL A 375 1.62 25.82 12.69
C VAL A 375 1.17 24.51 13.32
N SER A 376 -0.09 24.14 13.17
CA SER A 376 -0.64 22.93 13.77
C SER A 376 -0.41 21.66 12.93
N CYS A 377 0.18 21.76 11.73
CA CYS A 377 0.50 20.56 10.93
C CYS A 377 1.69 19.81 11.56
N PRO A 378 1.49 18.60 12.11
CA PRO A 378 2.53 17.87 12.84
C PRO A 378 3.61 17.26 11.94
#